data_AF-A0A920IR28-F1
#
_entry.id   AF-A0A920IR28-F1
#
_cell.length_a   1.000
_cell.length_b   1.000
_cell.length_c   1.000
_cell.angle_alpha   90.00
_cell.angle_beta   90.00
_cell.angle_gamma   90.00
#
_symmetry.space_group_name_H-M   'P 1'
#
loop_
_entity.id
_entity.type
_entity.pdbx_description
1 polymer ?
#
loop_
_entity_poly.entity_id
_entity_poly.type
_entity_poly.pdbx_seq_one_letter_code
_entity_poly.pdbx_strand_id
1 'polypeptide(L)'
;MRVDGVSFNDDFGLNANGYPAQRSPISLNAIEQLAVKVAPASVEYSGFRGGVIEIITKSGTNDFTGEVFFYDRGDSLMGNESEGQKYQFELDDTSEGFAFGGPIIKDKAFFYITYEEAEISKPITHGPIGSGLPNEIRITTAEVDNIRSITQSVYGFDPLGYTSSNVSSQEYWTYRFDVDIDDIHRLTLNYKEVDSNQLRNQNTSSSTMKFSSQEYKQG
;
A
#
# COMPACT_ATOMS: atom_id res chain seq x y z
N MET A 1 -14.67 -5.29 3.92
CA MET A 1 -14.94 -4.74 2.57
C MET A 1 -15.27 -5.90 1.64
N ARG A 2 -16.15 -5.68 0.65
CA ARG A 2 -16.40 -6.63 -0.43
C ARG A 2 -16.13 -5.99 -1.78
N VAL A 3 -15.69 -6.80 -2.72
CA VAL A 3 -15.35 -6.36 -4.07
C VAL A 3 -15.90 -7.37 -5.06
N ASP A 4 -16.80 -6.93 -5.93
CA ASP A 4 -17.56 -7.79 -6.84
C ASP A 4 -18.17 -9.01 -6.11
N GLY A 5 -18.64 -8.78 -4.88
CA GLY A 5 -19.24 -9.82 -4.01
C GLY A 5 -18.26 -10.63 -3.15
N VAL A 6 -16.94 -10.58 -3.41
CA VAL A 6 -15.91 -11.32 -2.66
C VAL A 6 -15.38 -10.52 -1.48
N SER A 7 -15.14 -11.15 -0.33
CA SER A 7 -14.61 -10.48 0.86
C SER A 7 -13.11 -10.19 0.72
N PHE A 8 -12.71 -8.96 1.03
CA PHE A 8 -11.31 -8.50 1.14
C PHE A 8 -11.06 -7.99 2.57
N ASN A 9 -11.20 -8.88 3.54
CA ASN A 9 -10.85 -8.60 4.94
C ASN A 9 -9.55 -9.32 5.29
N ASP A 10 -8.75 -8.72 6.16
CA ASP A 10 -7.68 -9.44 6.86
C ASP A 10 -8.28 -10.31 7.97
N ASP A 11 -8.57 -11.57 7.63
CA ASP A 11 -9.19 -12.52 8.57
C ASP A 11 -8.23 -12.98 9.68
N PHE A 12 -6.92 -12.75 9.52
CA PHE A 12 -5.89 -13.15 10.48
C PHE A 12 -5.39 -11.99 11.34
N GLY A 13 -5.75 -10.74 11.02
CA GLY A 13 -5.35 -9.55 11.75
C GLY A 13 -3.83 -9.33 11.75
N LEU A 14 -3.16 -9.72 10.68
CA LEU A 14 -1.71 -9.59 10.51
C LEU A 14 -1.30 -8.14 10.21
N ASN A 15 -2.21 -7.33 9.68
CA ASN A 15 -2.00 -5.92 9.41
C ASN A 15 -2.92 -5.03 10.25
N ALA A 16 -2.36 -3.93 10.77
CA ALA A 16 -3.09 -2.98 11.61
C ALA A 16 -4.15 -2.15 10.85
N ASN A 17 -4.09 -2.14 9.51
CA ASN A 17 -5.03 -1.41 8.65
C ASN A 17 -6.30 -2.22 8.30
N GLY A 18 -6.39 -3.49 8.73
CA GLY A 18 -7.53 -4.36 8.47
C GLY A 18 -7.63 -4.91 7.03
N TYR A 19 -6.62 -4.63 6.19
CA TYR A 19 -6.50 -5.17 4.85
C TYR A 19 -5.40 -6.25 4.79
N PRO A 20 -5.51 -7.23 3.89
CA PRO A 20 -4.45 -8.21 3.69
C PRO A 20 -3.15 -7.59 3.12
N ALA A 21 -3.19 -6.36 2.61
CA ALA A 21 -2.05 -5.62 2.06
C ALA A 21 -1.74 -4.35 2.89
N GLN A 22 -0.61 -3.69 2.64
CA GLN A 22 -0.18 -2.48 3.40
C GLN A 22 -1.07 -1.24 3.16
N ARG A 23 -1.80 -1.17 2.04
CA ARG A 23 -2.78 -0.14 1.65
C ARG A 23 -4.08 -0.82 1.18
N SER A 24 -5.10 -0.01 0.87
CA SER A 24 -6.36 -0.49 0.27
C SER A 24 -6.05 -1.41 -0.91
N PRO A 25 -6.54 -2.66 -0.97
CA PRO A 25 -6.15 -3.64 -1.99
C PRO A 25 -6.72 -3.35 -3.39
N ILE A 26 -7.27 -2.14 -3.60
CA ILE A 26 -7.94 -1.73 -4.84
C ILE A 26 -7.56 -0.32 -5.20
N SER A 27 -7.10 -0.19 -6.45
CA SER A 27 -6.89 1.07 -7.15
C SER A 27 -8.19 1.85 -7.30
N LEU A 28 -8.14 3.17 -7.11
CA LEU A 28 -9.29 4.04 -7.33
C LEU A 28 -9.79 3.97 -8.78
N ASN A 29 -8.88 3.84 -9.74
CA ASN A 29 -9.18 3.78 -11.16
C ASN A 29 -9.81 2.46 -11.60
N ALA A 30 -9.71 1.42 -10.79
CA ALA A 30 -10.41 0.15 -11.01
C ALA A 30 -11.89 0.20 -10.58
N ILE A 31 -12.30 1.22 -9.81
CA ILE A 31 -13.65 1.31 -9.23
C ILE A 31 -14.61 1.95 -10.23
N GLU A 32 -15.71 1.25 -10.52
CA GLU A 32 -16.87 1.81 -11.21
C GLU A 32 -17.84 2.43 -10.21
N GLN A 33 -18.13 1.70 -9.13
CA GLN A 33 -19.08 2.12 -8.11
C GLN A 33 -18.62 1.71 -6.72
N LEU A 34 -18.88 2.60 -5.75
CA LEU A 34 -18.74 2.35 -4.33
C LEU A 34 -20.12 2.48 -3.67
N ALA A 35 -20.56 1.44 -2.98
CA ALA A 35 -21.79 1.45 -2.19
C ALA A 35 -21.47 1.22 -0.71
N VAL A 36 -21.97 2.10 0.15
CA VAL A 36 -21.84 1.98 1.61
C VAL A 36 -23.19 1.59 2.19
N LYS A 37 -23.26 0.38 2.76
CA LYS A 37 -24.47 -0.17 3.39
C LYS A 37 -24.27 -0.13 4.90
N VAL A 38 -24.89 0.85 5.56
CA VAL A 38 -24.85 1.00 7.02
C VAL A 38 -25.94 0.14 7.65
N ALA A 39 -25.66 -0.44 8.82
CA ALA A 39 -26.62 -1.28 9.53
C ALA A 39 -27.98 -0.56 9.80
N PRO A 40 -29.11 -1.29 9.87
CA PRO A 40 -29.22 -2.75 9.90
C PRO A 40 -29.07 -3.35 8.50
N ALA A 41 -27.97 -4.08 8.25
CA ALA A 41 -27.76 -4.70 6.96
C ALA A 41 -28.53 -6.02 6.94
N SER A 42 -29.15 -6.29 5.80
CA SER A 42 -29.97 -7.47 5.57
C SER A 42 -29.16 -8.77 5.74
N VAL A 43 -29.85 -9.86 6.07
CA VAL A 43 -29.28 -11.19 6.43
C VAL A 43 -28.38 -11.81 5.36
N GLU A 44 -28.38 -11.28 4.14
CA GLU A 44 -27.50 -11.69 3.03
C GLU A 44 -26.04 -11.22 3.23
N TYR A 45 -25.81 -10.30 4.15
CA TYR A 45 -24.48 -9.86 4.54
C TYR A 45 -24.07 -10.55 5.85
N SER A 46 -23.08 -11.44 5.78
CA SER A 46 -22.45 -12.09 6.94
C SER A 46 -21.01 -11.59 7.09
N GLY A 47 -20.50 -11.53 8.32
CA GLY A 47 -19.11 -11.16 8.63
C GLY A 47 -18.79 -9.67 8.85
N PHE A 48 -19.78 -8.83 9.19
CA PHE A 48 -19.55 -7.41 9.50
C PHE A 48 -20.12 -7.04 10.88
N ARG A 49 -19.43 -6.17 11.63
CA ARG A 49 -19.88 -5.70 12.96
C ARG A 49 -20.51 -4.30 12.95
N GLY A 50 -20.47 -3.58 11.81
CA GLY A 50 -20.96 -2.20 11.71
C GLY A 50 -21.63 -1.83 10.38
N GLY A 51 -20.93 -1.98 9.26
CA GLY A 51 -21.48 -1.74 7.91
C GLY A 51 -20.66 -2.47 6.83
N VAL A 52 -21.20 -2.53 5.62
CA VAL A 52 -20.58 -3.18 4.45
C VAL A 52 -20.23 -2.13 3.41
N ILE A 53 -18.95 -2.09 3.02
CA ILE A 53 -18.49 -1.36 1.84
C ILE A 53 -18.44 -2.36 0.69
N GLU A 54 -19.16 -2.09 -0.38
CA GLU A 54 -19.20 -2.88 -1.61
C GLU A 54 -18.63 -2.07 -2.77
N ILE A 55 -17.62 -2.62 -3.41
CA ILE A 55 -16.93 -2.03 -4.56
C ILE A 55 -17.26 -2.86 -5.79
N ILE A 56 -17.65 -2.19 -6.87
CA ILE A 56 -17.84 -2.78 -8.20
C ILE A 56 -16.72 -2.31 -9.10
N THR A 57 -16.05 -3.24 -9.78
CA THR A 57 -14.96 -2.91 -10.71
C THR A 57 -15.47 -2.56 -12.10
N LYS A 58 -14.77 -1.65 -12.79
CA LYS A 58 -15.10 -1.25 -14.16
C LYS A 58 -15.06 -2.44 -15.13
N SER A 59 -16.06 -2.50 -16.01
CA SER A 59 -16.16 -3.44 -17.13
C SER A 59 -15.73 -2.81 -18.45
N GLY A 60 -15.33 -3.64 -19.42
CA GLY A 60 -15.13 -3.19 -20.81
C GLY A 60 -16.45 -2.84 -21.50
N THR A 61 -16.35 -2.08 -22.60
CA THR A 61 -17.48 -1.65 -23.43
C THR A 61 -17.23 -1.95 -24.92
N ASN A 62 -18.13 -1.57 -25.81
CA ASN A 62 -17.96 -1.72 -27.25
C ASN A 62 -16.91 -0.79 -27.88
N ASP A 63 -16.42 0.16 -27.10
CA ASP A 63 -15.41 1.12 -27.51
C ASP A 63 -14.16 0.93 -26.66
N PHE A 64 -12.99 1.07 -27.28
CA PHE A 64 -11.74 1.08 -26.53
C PHE A 64 -11.64 2.38 -25.73
N THR A 65 -11.45 2.23 -24.43
CA THR A 65 -11.26 3.33 -23.49
C THR A 65 -10.00 3.06 -22.69
N GLY A 66 -9.23 4.11 -22.42
CA GLY A 66 -8.04 3.99 -21.60
C GLY A 66 -7.70 5.31 -20.94
N GLU A 67 -7.02 5.20 -19.80
CA GLU A 67 -6.50 6.32 -19.04
C GLU A 67 -5.13 5.96 -18.49
N VAL A 68 -4.26 6.96 -18.40
CA VAL A 68 -3.03 6.93 -17.61
C VAL A 68 -3.19 7.96 -16.52
N PHE A 69 -2.67 7.68 -15.33
CA PHE A 69 -2.84 8.56 -14.19
C PHE A 69 -1.57 8.60 -13.34
N PHE A 70 -1.41 9.72 -12.64
CA PHE A 70 -0.37 9.96 -11.67
C PHE A 70 -0.96 10.77 -10.51
N TYR A 71 -0.68 10.35 -9.29
CA TYR A 71 -1.11 10.97 -8.05
C TYR A 71 0.13 11.30 -7.22
N ASP A 72 0.25 12.55 -6.82
CA ASP A 72 1.25 13.01 -5.85
C ASP A 72 0.51 13.50 -4.60
N ARG A 73 0.85 12.89 -3.46
CA ARG A 73 0.34 13.19 -2.12
C ARG A 73 1.48 13.49 -1.14
N GLY A 74 2.66 13.81 -1.67
CA GLY A 74 3.84 14.14 -0.90
C GLY A 74 3.72 15.42 -0.08
N ASP A 75 4.78 15.71 0.64
CA ASP A 75 4.93 16.85 1.54
C ASP A 75 4.80 18.22 0.86
N SER A 76 5.08 18.31 -0.44
CA SER A 76 4.97 19.54 -1.23
C SER A 76 3.58 20.17 -1.20
N LEU A 77 2.54 19.36 -0.98
CA LEU A 77 1.14 19.77 -0.88
C LEU A 77 0.63 19.79 0.57
N MET A 78 1.49 19.48 1.56
CA MET A 78 1.13 19.45 2.98
C MET A 78 1.42 20.79 3.67
N GLY A 79 0.55 21.14 4.63
CA GLY A 79 0.80 22.27 5.53
C GLY A 79 1.97 22.00 6.46
N ASN A 80 2.86 22.97 6.63
CA ASN A 80 4.07 22.87 7.45
C ASN A 80 3.95 23.58 8.82
N GLU A 81 2.74 23.91 9.25
CA GLU A 81 2.48 24.58 10.53
C GLU A 81 1.21 24.03 11.20
N SER A 82 1.30 23.74 12.50
CA SER A 82 0.16 23.41 13.34
C SER A 82 0.34 24.09 14.71
N GLU A 83 -0.68 24.81 15.17
CA GLU A 83 -0.65 25.55 16.44
C GLU A 83 0.56 26.49 16.59
N GLY A 84 1.01 27.12 15.50
CA GLY A 84 2.17 28.02 15.48
C GLY A 84 3.53 27.31 15.54
N GLN A 85 3.54 25.97 15.59
CA GLN A 85 4.75 25.17 15.49
C GLN A 85 4.97 24.77 14.04
N LYS A 86 6.17 25.02 13.51
CA LYS A 86 6.56 24.59 12.17
C LYS A 86 7.04 23.15 12.20
N TYR A 87 6.60 22.37 11.23
CA TYR A 87 7.00 21.00 11.03
C TYR A 87 7.55 20.81 9.62
N GLN A 88 8.67 20.10 9.50
CA GLN A 88 9.17 19.60 8.22
C GLN A 88 9.05 18.08 8.25
N PHE A 89 8.29 17.53 7.32
CA PHE A 89 8.15 16.11 7.12
C PHE A 89 8.59 15.84 5.69
N GLU A 90 9.66 15.08 5.50
CA GLU A 90 10.03 14.58 4.18
C GLU A 90 9.18 13.33 3.91
N LEU A 91 8.01 13.53 3.30
CA LEU A 91 7.10 12.46 2.89
C LEU A 91 6.98 12.48 1.37
N ASP A 92 7.30 11.36 0.74
CA ASP A 92 6.97 11.10 -0.65
C ASP A 92 5.85 10.06 -0.69
N ASP A 93 4.75 10.33 -1.39
CA ASP A 93 3.65 9.39 -1.61
C ASP A 93 3.13 9.59 -3.03
N THR A 94 3.61 8.75 -3.93
CA THR A 94 3.25 8.77 -5.33
C THR A 94 2.51 7.49 -5.71
N SER A 95 1.64 7.60 -6.72
CA SER A 95 0.98 6.46 -7.33
C SER A 95 0.77 6.73 -8.80
N GLU A 96 1.08 5.76 -9.63
CA GLU A 96 0.94 5.87 -11.07
C GLU A 96 0.44 4.58 -11.67
N GLY A 97 -0.18 4.70 -12.84
CA GLY A 97 -0.79 3.53 -13.44
C GLY A 97 -1.54 3.83 -14.70
N PHE A 98 -2.23 2.79 -15.16
CA PHE A 98 -3.08 2.87 -16.32
C PHE A 98 -4.30 1.96 -16.15
N ALA A 99 -5.36 2.31 -16.84
CA ALA A 99 -6.51 1.46 -17.04
C ALA A 99 -6.84 1.40 -18.53
N PHE A 100 -7.24 0.23 -19.00
CA PHE A 100 -7.59 0.02 -20.40
C PHE A 100 -8.66 -1.05 -20.52
N GLY A 101 -9.67 -0.79 -21.33
CA GLY A 101 -10.74 -1.74 -21.58
C GLY A 101 -11.45 -1.52 -22.89
N GLY A 102 -12.20 -2.52 -23.31
CA GLY A 102 -12.90 -2.51 -24.59
C GLY A 102 -13.39 -3.89 -24.99
N PRO A 103 -13.81 -4.06 -26.25
CA PRO A 103 -14.35 -5.32 -26.72
C PRO A 103 -13.23 -6.25 -27.18
N ILE A 104 -13.29 -7.52 -26.77
CA ILE A 104 -12.62 -8.63 -27.46
C ILE A 104 -13.44 -9.00 -28.70
N ILE A 105 -14.75 -9.12 -28.51
CA ILE A 105 -15.75 -9.34 -29.55
C ILE A 105 -16.87 -8.34 -29.29
N LYS A 106 -17.11 -7.41 -30.21
CA LYS A 106 -18.18 -6.41 -30.06
C LYS A 106 -19.52 -7.09 -29.77
N ASP A 107 -20.28 -6.48 -28.87
CA ASP A 107 -21.59 -6.94 -28.39
C ASP A 107 -21.58 -8.32 -27.70
N LYS A 108 -20.41 -8.88 -27.36
CA LYS A 108 -20.33 -10.24 -26.81
C LYS A 108 -19.27 -10.46 -25.74
N ALA A 109 -18.06 -9.96 -25.91
CA ALA A 109 -16.96 -10.22 -24.99
C ALA A 109 -16.13 -8.97 -24.76
N PHE A 110 -15.87 -8.66 -23.49
CA PHE A 110 -15.25 -7.43 -23.04
C PHE A 110 -14.14 -7.71 -22.05
N PHE A 111 -13.15 -6.82 -22.00
CA PHE A 111 -12.11 -6.85 -20.99
C PHE A 111 -11.90 -5.48 -20.36
N TYR A 112 -11.42 -5.47 -19.13
CA TYR A 112 -10.93 -4.30 -18.44
C TYR A 112 -9.72 -4.68 -17.60
N ILE A 113 -8.61 -3.95 -17.77
CA ILE A 113 -7.35 -4.20 -17.08
C ILE A 113 -6.93 -2.90 -16.42
N THR A 114 -6.49 -2.98 -15.16
CA THR A 114 -5.89 -1.85 -14.44
C THR A 114 -4.59 -2.27 -13.79
N TYR A 115 -3.61 -1.39 -13.89
CA TYR A 115 -2.36 -1.43 -13.14
C TYR A 115 -2.22 -0.16 -12.32
N GLU A 116 -1.81 -0.28 -11.08
CA GLU A 116 -1.34 0.84 -10.27
C GLU A 116 -0.11 0.38 -9.49
N GLU A 117 0.90 1.23 -9.41
CA GLU A 117 2.04 1.09 -8.52
C GLU A 117 2.10 2.33 -7.63
N ALA A 118 2.25 2.12 -6.34
CA ALA A 118 2.22 3.18 -5.36
C ALA A 118 3.43 3.05 -4.43
N GLU A 119 4.26 4.08 -4.40
CA GLU A 119 5.43 4.18 -3.52
C GLU A 119 5.16 5.19 -2.41
N ILE A 120 5.61 4.87 -1.20
CA ILE A 120 5.61 5.80 -0.08
C ILE A 120 6.96 5.75 0.63
N SER A 121 7.65 6.89 0.65
CA SER A 121 8.87 7.11 1.42
C SER A 121 8.53 7.93 2.65
N LYS A 122 8.63 7.30 3.83
CA LYS A 122 8.38 7.97 5.10
C LYS A 122 9.69 8.44 5.72
N PRO A 123 9.70 9.58 6.42
CA PRO A 123 10.91 10.07 7.05
C PRO A 123 11.34 9.14 8.19
N ILE A 124 12.64 8.87 8.29
CA ILE A 124 13.21 8.25 9.48
C ILE A 124 13.23 9.31 10.58
N THR A 125 12.74 8.96 11.76
CA THR A 125 12.60 9.92 12.86
C THR A 125 13.62 9.68 13.97
N HIS A 126 14.28 8.53 14.04
CA HIS A 126 15.15 8.14 15.14
C HIS A 126 16.51 7.63 14.68
N GLY A 127 17.59 8.11 15.30
CA GLY A 127 18.94 7.57 15.07
C GLY A 127 19.99 8.09 16.05
N PRO A 128 21.25 7.67 15.90
CA PRO A 128 22.33 8.03 16.82
C PRO A 128 22.58 9.55 16.92
N ILE A 129 23.11 10.02 18.05
CA ILE A 129 23.58 11.39 18.21
C ILE A 129 24.58 11.71 17.10
N GLY A 130 24.34 12.82 16.37
CA GLY A 130 25.14 13.22 15.22
C GLY A 130 24.69 12.64 13.87
N SER A 131 23.60 11.88 13.81
CA SER A 131 23.03 11.37 12.54
C SER A 131 22.22 12.42 11.77
N GLY A 132 21.91 13.57 12.37
CA GLY A 132 21.06 14.61 11.80
C GLY A 132 19.55 14.29 11.83
N LEU A 133 19.13 13.25 12.56
CA LEU A 133 17.73 12.84 12.65
C LEU A 133 17.00 13.55 13.80
N PRO A 134 15.66 13.76 13.70
CA PRO A 134 14.92 14.56 14.67
C PRO A 134 14.97 14.05 16.11
N ASN A 135 14.96 12.74 16.32
CA ASN A 135 15.01 12.12 17.63
C ASN A 135 16.31 11.34 17.81
N GLU A 136 17.16 11.84 18.71
CA GLU A 136 18.44 11.20 18.99
C GLU A 136 18.27 10.03 19.97
N ILE A 137 18.88 8.90 19.62
CA ILE A 137 19.07 7.74 20.48
C ILE A 137 20.36 7.96 21.27
N ARG A 138 20.40 7.57 22.54
CA ARG A 138 21.53 7.78 23.47
C ARG A 138 22.79 6.94 23.15
N ILE A 139 23.26 7.02 21.91
CA ILE A 139 24.48 6.43 21.34
C ILE A 139 24.94 7.36 20.21
N THR A 140 26.24 7.60 20.09
CA THR A 140 26.83 8.44 19.03
C THR A 140 27.10 7.64 17.76
N THR A 141 27.16 8.28 16.60
CA THR A 141 27.56 7.64 15.34
C THR A 141 28.93 6.95 15.44
N ALA A 142 29.89 7.57 16.15
CA ALA A 142 31.21 7.00 16.39
C ALA A 142 31.17 5.71 17.24
N GLU A 143 30.28 5.65 18.24
CA GLU A 143 30.07 4.43 19.03
C GLU A 143 29.43 3.32 18.19
N VAL A 144 28.49 3.67 17.31
CA VAL A 144 27.89 2.72 16.35
C VAL A 144 28.96 2.15 15.42
N ASP A 145 29.80 3.00 14.84
CA ASP A 145 30.88 2.58 13.94
C ASP A 145 31.92 1.70 14.66
N ASN A 146 32.22 2.01 15.92
CA ASN A 146 33.11 1.20 16.74
C ASN A 146 32.51 -0.20 17.00
N ILE A 147 31.23 -0.29 17.38
CA ILE A 147 30.54 -1.58 17.57
C ILE A 147 30.52 -2.38 16.27
N ARG A 148 30.26 -1.72 15.13
CA ARG A 148 30.28 -2.34 13.80
C ARG A 148 31.67 -2.89 13.48
N SER A 149 32.73 -2.11 13.71
CA SER A 149 34.12 -2.52 13.49
C SER A 149 34.53 -3.72 14.34
N ILE A 150 34.16 -3.74 15.62
CA ILE A 150 34.38 -4.89 16.52
C ILE A 150 33.64 -6.11 15.99
N THR A 151 32.39 -5.95 15.56
CA THR A 151 31.56 -7.07 15.11
C THR A 151 32.13 -7.70 13.83
N GLN A 152 32.59 -6.89 12.89
CA GLN A 152 33.25 -7.35 11.67
C GLN A 152 34.60 -8.02 11.95
N SER A 153 35.44 -7.42 12.80
CA SER A 153 36.79 -7.91 13.06
C SER A 153 36.83 -9.17 13.92
N VAL A 154 35.94 -9.29 14.90
CA VAL A 154 35.91 -10.42 15.84
C VAL A 154 35.03 -11.56 15.34
N TYR A 155 33.86 -11.24 14.76
CA TYR A 155 32.84 -12.24 14.41
C TYR A 155 32.65 -12.41 12.90
N GLY A 156 33.33 -11.62 12.05
CA GLY A 156 33.19 -11.70 10.60
C GLY A 156 31.80 -11.30 10.08
N PHE A 157 31.01 -10.59 10.88
CA PHE A 157 29.64 -10.19 10.56
C PHE A 157 29.53 -8.67 10.48
N ASP A 158 28.93 -8.14 9.42
CA ASP A 158 28.61 -6.72 9.31
C ASP A 158 27.17 -6.47 9.75
N PRO A 159 26.93 -5.88 10.94
CA PRO A 159 25.59 -5.53 11.37
C PRO A 159 25.00 -4.35 10.55
N LEU A 160 25.77 -3.75 9.63
CA LEU A 160 25.44 -2.53 8.91
C LEU A 160 25.37 -1.32 9.86
N GLY A 161 24.66 -0.27 9.46
CA GLY A 161 24.49 0.97 10.22
C GLY A 161 23.13 1.03 10.92
N TYR A 162 22.53 2.21 10.91
CA TYR A 162 21.16 2.45 11.35
C TYR A 162 20.24 2.69 10.14
N THR A 163 18.93 2.66 10.36
CA THR A 163 17.92 2.86 9.31
C THR A 163 18.15 4.17 8.56
N SER A 164 18.31 4.10 7.24
CA SER A 164 18.57 5.25 6.38
C SER A 164 17.42 5.62 5.45
N SER A 165 16.47 4.70 5.24
CA SER A 165 15.29 4.92 4.40
C SER A 165 14.13 4.06 4.89
N ASN A 166 12.90 4.51 4.68
CA ASN A 166 11.69 3.74 4.98
C ASN A 166 10.73 3.87 3.80
N VAL A 167 11.08 3.15 2.74
CA VAL A 167 10.29 3.07 1.50
C VAL A 167 9.45 1.81 1.52
N SER A 168 8.19 1.97 1.16
CA SER A 168 7.20 0.92 1.00
C SER A 168 6.60 1.07 -0.38
N SER A 169 6.45 -0.03 -1.11
CA SER A 169 5.74 -0.04 -2.39
C SER A 169 4.55 -0.99 -2.34
N GLN A 170 3.55 -0.72 -3.18
CA GLN A 170 2.42 -1.60 -3.39
C GLN A 170 1.97 -1.55 -4.84
N GLU A 171 1.86 -2.72 -5.44
CA GLU A 171 1.42 -2.94 -6.81
C GLU A 171 0.03 -3.57 -6.83
N TYR A 172 -0.79 -3.14 -7.79
CA TYR A 172 -2.15 -3.62 -7.99
C TYR A 172 -2.34 -4.03 -9.43
N TRP A 173 -2.78 -5.26 -9.65
CA TRP A 173 -3.30 -5.71 -10.92
C TRP A 173 -4.74 -6.12 -10.76
N THR A 174 -5.61 -5.64 -11.64
CA THR A 174 -6.98 -6.16 -11.77
C THR A 174 -7.22 -6.49 -13.23
N TYR A 175 -7.72 -7.70 -13.46
CA TYR A 175 -8.16 -8.18 -14.76
C TYR A 175 -9.60 -8.62 -14.65
N ARG A 176 -10.43 -8.06 -15.52
CA ARG A 176 -11.83 -8.41 -15.65
C ARG A 176 -12.13 -8.82 -17.07
N PHE A 177 -12.84 -9.93 -17.21
CA PHE A 177 -13.34 -10.43 -18.48
C PHE A 177 -14.83 -10.73 -18.34
N ASP A 178 -15.64 -10.16 -19.22
CA ASP A 178 -17.08 -10.39 -19.28
C ASP A 178 -17.43 -10.99 -20.64
N VAL A 179 -18.24 -12.05 -20.65
CA VAL A 179 -18.72 -12.70 -21.86
C VAL A 179 -20.22 -12.94 -21.75
N ASP A 180 -20.97 -12.38 -22.70
CA ASP A 180 -22.37 -12.69 -22.94
C ASP A 180 -22.42 -13.99 -23.75
N ILE A 181 -22.84 -15.08 -23.10
CA ILE A 181 -22.92 -16.41 -23.71
C ILE A 181 -24.13 -16.46 -24.65
N ASP A 182 -25.25 -15.92 -24.17
CA ASP A 182 -26.51 -15.70 -24.88
C ASP A 182 -27.25 -14.48 -24.28
N ASP A 183 -28.49 -14.24 -24.71
CA ASP A 183 -29.29 -13.07 -24.30
C ASP A 183 -29.66 -13.03 -22.80
N ILE A 184 -29.46 -14.12 -22.06
CA ILE A 184 -29.85 -14.26 -20.65
C ILE A 184 -28.72 -14.76 -19.73
N HIS A 185 -27.60 -15.23 -20.27
CA HIS A 185 -26.46 -15.74 -19.52
C HIS A 185 -25.19 -14.91 -19.78
N ARG A 186 -24.63 -14.36 -18.69
CA ARG A 186 -23.33 -13.68 -18.67
C ARG A 186 -22.36 -14.43 -17.76
N LEU A 187 -21.13 -14.59 -18.22
CA LEU A 187 -20.00 -15.05 -17.42
C LEU A 187 -19.06 -13.88 -17.15
N THR A 188 -18.70 -13.68 -15.89
CA THR A 188 -17.70 -12.70 -15.47
C THR A 188 -16.55 -13.40 -14.75
N LEU A 189 -15.33 -13.16 -15.19
CA LEU A 189 -14.10 -13.58 -14.51
C LEU A 189 -13.37 -12.34 -14.01
N ASN A 190 -13.13 -12.28 -12.70
CA ASN A 190 -12.36 -11.22 -12.05
C ASN A 190 -11.13 -11.84 -11.37
N TYR A 191 -9.94 -11.36 -11.72
CA TYR A 191 -8.68 -11.72 -11.06
C TYR A 191 -8.03 -10.44 -10.53
N LYS A 192 -7.57 -10.49 -9.28
CA LYS A 192 -6.95 -9.35 -8.59
C LYS A 192 -5.72 -9.83 -7.87
N GLU A 193 -4.65 -9.08 -8.04
CA GLU A 193 -3.37 -9.36 -7.42
C GLU A 193 -2.84 -8.07 -6.79
N VAL A 194 -2.37 -8.21 -5.55
CA VAL A 194 -1.82 -7.10 -4.78
C VAL A 194 -0.54 -7.61 -4.16
N ASP A 195 0.58 -7.00 -4.54
CA ASP A 195 1.87 -7.22 -3.89
C ASP A 195 2.21 -5.94 -3.14
N SER A 196 2.66 -6.07 -1.90
CA SER A 196 3.04 -4.92 -1.09
C SER A 196 4.27 -5.23 -0.29
N ASN A 197 5.02 -4.19 0.07
CA ASN A 197 6.09 -4.32 1.04
C ASN A 197 6.16 -3.13 1.98
N GLN A 198 6.58 -3.38 3.21
CA GLN A 198 6.89 -2.36 4.20
C GLN A 198 8.13 -2.74 5.00
N LEU A 199 8.96 -1.74 5.31
CA LEU A 199 10.10 -1.92 6.19
C LEU A 199 9.67 -2.14 7.65
N ARG A 200 10.14 -3.25 8.23
CA ARG A 200 9.98 -3.57 9.66
C ARG A 200 11.31 -3.45 10.40
N ASN A 201 11.22 -3.39 11.73
CA ASN A 201 12.36 -3.33 12.64
C ASN A 201 13.27 -2.10 12.56
N GLN A 202 12.84 -1.04 11.86
CA GLN A 202 13.50 0.26 11.93
C GLN A 202 13.52 0.86 13.36
N ASN A 203 14.40 1.84 13.55
CA ASN A 203 14.50 2.57 14.81
C ASN A 203 13.28 3.47 15.02
N THR A 204 12.56 3.28 16.12
CA THR A 204 11.35 4.05 16.49
C THR A 204 11.34 4.50 17.95
N SER A 205 12.45 4.29 18.68
CA SER A 205 12.57 4.59 20.11
C SER A 205 13.87 5.33 20.38
N SER A 206 13.83 6.37 21.22
CA SER A 206 15.02 7.10 21.68
C SER A 206 15.88 6.31 22.69
N SER A 207 15.41 5.14 23.16
CA SER A 207 16.10 4.34 24.18
C SER A 207 16.72 3.05 23.64
N THR A 208 16.43 2.65 22.41
CA THR A 208 16.89 1.39 21.83
C THR A 208 17.34 1.62 20.40
N MET A 209 18.59 1.26 20.12
CA MET A 209 19.15 1.26 18.77
C MET A 209 19.11 -0.16 18.20
N LYS A 210 18.64 -0.29 16.97
CA LYS A 210 18.71 -1.49 16.15
C LYS A 210 19.57 -1.22 14.93
N PHE A 211 20.42 -2.20 14.63
CA PHE A 211 21.22 -2.22 13.43
C PHE A 211 20.35 -2.58 12.21
N SER A 212 20.63 -1.99 11.04
CA SER A 212 19.80 -2.18 9.85
C SER A 212 19.86 -3.60 9.29
N SER A 213 20.84 -4.42 9.68
CA SER A 213 20.83 -5.87 9.43
C SER A 213 19.62 -6.62 10.04
N GLN A 214 18.92 -6.02 11.01
CA GLN A 214 17.71 -6.60 11.62
C GLN A 214 16.42 -6.19 10.89
N GLU A 215 16.52 -5.29 9.91
CA GLU A 215 15.41 -4.81 9.12
C GLU A 215 15.02 -5.84 8.06
N TYR A 216 13.73 -5.92 7.75
CA TYR A 216 13.22 -6.77 6.69
C TYR A 216 11.99 -6.14 6.05
N LYS A 217 11.77 -6.45 4.78
CA LYS A 217 10.53 -6.12 4.07
C LYS A 217 9.48 -7.18 4.40
N GLN A 218 8.35 -6.75 4.95
CA GLN A 218 7.17 -7.57 5.11
C GLN A 218 6.20 -7.27 3.97
N GLY A 219 5.74 -8.30 3.28
CA GLY A 219 4.60 -8.23 2.35
C GLY A 219 3.31 -8.73 2.96
#